data_AF-A0A0C9Y125-F1
#
_entry.id   AF-A0A0C9Y125-F1
#
_cell.length_a   1.000
_cell.length_b   1.000
_cell.length_c   1.000
_cell.angle_alpha   90.00
_cell.angle_beta   90.00
_cell.angle_gamma   90.00
#
_symmetry.space_group_name_H-M   'P 1'
#
loop_
_entity.id
_entity.type
_entity.pdbx_description
1 polymer ?
#
loop_
_entity_poly.entity_id
_entity_poly.type
_entity_poly.pdbx_seq_one_letter_code
_entity_poly.pdbx_strand_id
1 'polypeptide(L)' 'IYPRIFRLAMDIIPIQASSVPCERVFSSGKETMAPRRRRISANLMEALQILKYSIKKGR' A
#
# COMPACT_ATOMS: atom_id res chain seq x y z
N ILE A 1 -26.07 19.72 12.70
CA ILE A 1 -25.29 18.75 11.88
C ILE A 1 -24.19 19.54 11.18
N TYR A 2 -22.92 19.18 11.38
CA TYR A 2 -21.77 19.92 10.84
C TYR A 2 -21.16 19.18 9.65
N PRO A 3 -21.70 19.35 8.43
CA PRO A 3 -21.24 18.60 7.25
C PRO A 3 -19.78 18.90 6.90
N ARG A 4 -19.29 20.10 7.23
CA ARG A 4 -17.91 20.52 6.97
C ARG A 4 -16.90 19.82 7.89
N ILE A 5 -17.23 19.69 9.18
CA ILE A 5 -16.38 19.01 10.17
C ILE A 5 -16.37 17.50 9.89
N PHE A 6 -17.52 16.94 9.53
CA PHE A 6 -17.63 15.54 9.16
C PHE A 6 -16.76 15.20 7.94
N ARG A 7 -16.77 16.05 6.90
CA ARG A 7 -15.93 15.86 5.72
C ARG A 7 -14.44 15.95 6.05
N LEU A 8 -14.06 16.94 6.87
CA LEU A 8 -12.68 17.09 7.33
C LEU A 8 -12.21 15.88 8.16
N ALA A 9 -13.04 15.37 9.06
CA ALA A 9 -12.74 14.19 9.85
C ALA A 9 -12.57 12.94 8.97
N MET A 10 -13.40 12.78 7.94
CA MET A 10 -13.28 11.67 6.98
C MET A 10 -11.99 11.74 6.15
N ASP A 11 -11.40 12.91 5.95
CA ASP A 11 -10.13 13.06 5.25
C ASP A 11 -8.92 12.85 6.19
N ILE A 12 -9.00 13.33 7.43
CA ILE A 12 -7.89 13.31 8.40
C ILE A 12 -7.77 11.97 9.14
N ILE A 13 -8.87 11.38 9.59
CA ILE A 13 -8.85 10.13 10.37
C ILE A 13 -8.22 8.94 9.63
N PRO A 14 -8.41 8.74 8.30
CA PRO A 14 -7.80 7.61 7.60
C PRO A 14 -6.33 7.83 7.21
N ILE A 15 -5.75 9.02 7.45
CA ILE A 15 -4.30 9.21 7.27
C ILE A 15 -3.57 8.28 8.23
N GLN A 16 -2.77 7.39 7.67
CA GLN A 16 -1.94 6.49 8.45
C GLN A 16 -0.83 7.30 9.12
N ALA A 17 -0.84 7.34 10.44
CA ALA A 17 0.17 8.05 11.24
C ALA A 17 1.54 7.34 11.26
N SER A 18 1.60 6.08 10.79
CA SER A 18 2.81 5.25 10.86
C SER A 18 3.23 4.74 9.49
N SER A 19 4.54 4.53 9.31
CA SER A 19 5.12 3.96 8.08
C SER A 19 5.05 2.42 8.02
N VAL A 20 4.43 1.77 9.02
CA VAL A 20 4.19 0.32 9.10
C VAL A 20 3.52 -0.29 7.84
N PRO A 21 2.54 0.35 7.18
CA PRO A 21 1.95 -0.20 5.96
C PRO A 21 2.95 -0.20 4.81
N CYS A 22 3.77 0.84 4.69
CA CYS A 22 4.86 0.90 3.70
C CYS A 22 5.89 -0.21 3.99
N GLU A 23 6.33 -0.35 5.24
CA GLU A 23 7.28 -1.40 5.64
C GLU A 23 6.73 -2.81 5.41
N ARG A 24 5.43 -3.04 5.68
CA ARG A 24 4.77 -4.32 5.40
C ARG A 24 4.73 -4.64 3.90
N VAL A 25 4.47 -3.63 3.08
CA VAL A 25 4.50 -3.74 1.62
C VAL A 25 5.91 -4.12 1.15
N PHE A 26 6.95 -3.42 1.63
CA PHE A 26 8.35 -3.72 1.31
C PHE A 26 8.81 -5.08 1.83
N SER A 27 8.47 -5.43 3.07
CA SER A 27 8.80 -6.74 3.66
C SER A 27 8.14 -7.88 2.88
N SER A 28 6.91 -7.70 2.40
CA SER A 28 6.24 -8.73 1.60
C SER A 28 6.79 -8.84 0.17
N GLY A 29 7.41 -7.77 -0.34
CA GLY A 29 8.11 -7.74 -1.63
C GLY A 29 9.56 -8.20 -1.54
N LYS A 30 10.14 -8.28 -0.34
CA LYS A 30 11.55 -8.64 -0.10
C LYS A 30 11.93 -9.96 -0.78
N GLU A 31 11.11 -11.00 -0.64
CA GLU A 31 11.31 -12.32 -1.26
C GLU A 31 11.20 -12.29 -2.80
N THR A 32 10.46 -11.32 -3.35
CA THR A 32 10.32 -11.12 -4.80
C THR A 32 11.49 -10.31 -5.37
N MET A 33 12.09 -9.44 -4.55
CA MET A 33 13.20 -8.54 -4.92
C MET A 33 14.59 -9.20 -4.72
N ALA A 34 14.72 -10.10 -3.75
CA ALA A 34 15.89 -10.96 -3.49
C ALA A 34 15.38 -12.26 -2.84
N PRO A 35 15.97 -13.47 -2.95
CA PRO A 35 17.20 -13.94 -3.60
C PRO A 35 16.92 -14.79 -4.88
N ARG A 36 15.67 -14.88 -5.33
CA ARG A 36 15.23 -15.81 -6.38
C ARG A 36 15.35 -15.19 -7.79
N ARG A 37 16.57 -14.76 -8.17
CA ARG A 37 17.00 -14.33 -9.53
C ARG A 37 15.89 -13.92 -10.51
N ARG A 38 15.12 -12.87 -10.23
CA ARG A 38 14.39 -12.15 -11.28
C ARG A 38 14.79 -10.69 -11.20
N ARG A 39 15.40 -10.18 -12.27
CA ARG A 39 15.59 -8.74 -12.51
C ARG A 39 14.22 -8.08 -12.71
N ILE A 40 13.42 -8.02 -11.66
CA ILE A 40 12.16 -7.27 -11.66
C ILE A 40 12.56 -5.81 -11.45
N SER A 41 12.23 -4.96 -12.42
CA SER A 41 12.42 -3.52 -12.29
C SER A 41 11.56 -2.98 -11.14
N ALA A 42 12.00 -1.89 -10.50
CA ALA A 42 11.24 -1.25 -9.43
C ALA A 42 9.79 -0.96 -9.87
N ASN A 43 9.60 -0.50 -11.12
CA ASN A 43 8.29 -0.21 -11.70
C ASN A 43 7.40 -1.46 -11.80
N LEU A 44 7.97 -2.62 -12.17
CA LEU A 44 7.21 -3.87 -12.25
C LEU A 44 6.83 -4.38 -10.84
N MET A 45 7.71 -4.20 -9.85
CA MET A 45 7.42 -4.54 -8.46
C MET A 45 6.27 -3.68 -7.91
N GLU A 46 6.30 -2.37 -8.17
CA GLU A 46 5.24 -1.45 -7.77
C GLU A 46 3.89 -1.83 -8.40
N ALA A 47 3.86 -2.06 -9.72
CA ALA A 47 2.65 -2.47 -10.42
C ALA A 47 2.07 -3.80 -9.89
N LEU A 48 2.93 -4.79 -9.61
CA LEU A 48 2.51 -6.07 -9.02
C LEU A 48 1.92 -5.89 -7.62
N GLN A 49 2.47 -4.96 -6.84
CA GLN A 49 2.03 -4.74 -5.47
C GLN A 49 0.71 -3.96 -5.41
N ILE A 50 0.51 -3.01 -6.32
CA ILE A 50 -0.79 -2.35 -6.56
C ILE A 50 -1.83 -3.40 -6.99
N LEU A 51 -1.49 -4.29 -7.94
CA LEU A 51 -2.38 -5.36 -8.39
C LEU A 51 -2.77 -6.30 -7.23
N LYS A 52 -1.80 -6.73 -6.42
CA LYS A 52 -2.02 -7.58 -5.23
C LYS A 52 -2.96 -6.90 -4.24
N TYR A 53 -2.77 -5.60 -3.98
CA TYR A 53 -3.63 -4.85 -3.06
C TYR A 53 -5.04 -4.65 -3.63
N SER A 54 -5.17 -4.36 -4.93
CA SER A 54 -6.44 -4.22 -5.62
C SER A 54 -7.28 -5.50 -5.56
N ILE A 55 -6.66 -6.66 -5.80
CA ILE A 55 -7.33 -7.97 -5.68
C ILE A 55 -7.76 -8.25 -4.23
N LYS A 56 -6.96 -7.81 -3.24
CA LYS A 56 -7.29 -7.97 -1.82
C LYS A 56 -8.42 -7.05 -1.35
N LYS A 57 -8.51 -5.84 -1.91
CA LYS A 57 -9.56 -4.86 -1.58
C LYS A 57 -10.91 -5.18 -2.22
N GLY A 58 -10.90 -5.89 -3.36
CA GLY A 58 -12.10 -6.36 -4.05
C GLY A 58 -12.69 -7.68 -3.51
N ARG A 59 -12.14 -8.23 -2.43
CA ARG A 59 -12.69 -9.38 -1.68
C ARG A 59 -13.32 -8.92 -0.38
#